data_AF-W1Y9K7-F1
#
_entry.id   AF-W1Y9K7-F1
#
_cell.length_a   1.000
_cell.length_b   1.000
_cell.length_c   1.000
_cell.angle_alpha   90.00
_cell.angle_beta   90.00
_cell.angle_gamma   90.00
#
_symmetry.space_group_name_H-M   'P 1'
#
loop_
_entity.id
_entity.type
_entity.pdbx_description
1 polymer ?
#
loop_
_entity_poly.entity_id
_entity_poly.type
_entity_poly.pdbx_seq_one_letter_code
_entity_poly.pdbx_strand_id
1 'polypeptide(L)' 'QYAEVNVAQLNRFEDGATVDPVALIEAGILKNVRDGIRILGNGTLETKNLTVIANGFTKSAEEKITAAGGKVEVI' A
#
# COMPACT_ATOMS: atom_id res chain seq x y z
N GLN A 1 5.34 -7.98 14.77
CA GLN A 1 4.55 -6.72 14.72
C GLN A 1 4.58 -6.20 13.29
N TYR A 2 3.43 -5.92 12.68
CA TYR A 2 3.37 -5.54 11.26
C TYR A 2 3.54 -4.04 11.06
N ALA A 3 4.08 -3.70 9.90
CA ALA A 3 4.16 -2.35 9.36
C ALA A 3 2.81 -1.97 8.76
N GLU A 4 2.03 -1.16 9.46
CA GLU A 4 0.69 -0.75 9.02
C GLU A 4 0.79 0.46 8.08
N VAL A 5 0.29 0.32 6.86
CA VAL A 5 0.29 1.39 5.85
C VAL A 5 -1.14 1.70 5.44
N ASN A 6 -1.50 2.97 5.47
CA ASN A 6 -2.82 3.42 5.08
C ASN A 6 -2.87 3.72 3.58
N VAL A 7 -4.02 3.43 2.95
CA VAL A 7 -4.23 3.75 1.52
C VAL A 7 -4.07 5.24 1.20
N ALA A 8 -4.33 6.15 2.14
CA ALA A 8 -4.05 7.58 1.93
C ALA A 8 -2.55 7.90 1.78
N GLN A 9 -1.65 7.11 2.37
CA GLN A 9 -0.20 7.29 2.19
C GLN A 9 0.25 6.84 0.80
N LEU A 10 -0.51 5.94 0.17
CA LEU A 10 -0.27 5.50 -1.20
C LEU A 10 -0.49 6.64 -2.22
N ASN A 11 -1.27 7.67 -1.89
CA ASN A 11 -1.47 8.84 -2.78
C ASN A 11 -0.18 9.65 -3.03
N ARG A 12 0.84 9.51 -2.17
CA ARG A 12 2.16 10.12 -2.40
C ARG A 12 2.88 9.51 -3.60
N PHE A 13 2.53 8.31 -4.00
CA PHE A 13 3.08 7.67 -5.17
C PHE A 13 2.32 8.12 -6.43
N GLU A 14 3.01 8.09 -7.57
CA GLU A 14 2.42 8.43 -8.86
C GLU A 14 1.53 7.31 -9.40
N ASP A 15 0.67 7.65 -10.37
CA ASP A 15 -0.08 6.65 -11.13
C ASP A 15 0.92 5.69 -11.81
N GLY A 16 0.73 4.38 -11.61
CA GLY A 16 1.59 3.34 -12.18
C GLY A 16 2.77 2.95 -11.30
N ALA A 17 2.91 3.59 -10.14
CA ALA A 17 4.03 3.31 -9.25
C ALA A 17 3.88 1.94 -8.54
N THR A 18 5.02 1.28 -8.40
CA THR A 18 5.14 0.06 -7.61
C THR A 18 5.46 0.40 -6.16
N VAL A 19 4.49 0.14 -5.29
CA VAL A 19 4.62 0.27 -3.85
C VAL A 19 5.13 -1.05 -3.28
N ASP A 20 6.45 -1.14 -3.27
CA ASP A 20 7.20 -2.25 -2.68
C ASP A 20 7.62 -1.93 -1.22
N PRO A 21 7.85 -2.92 -0.35
CA PRO A 21 8.48 -2.72 0.96
C PRO A 21 9.66 -1.76 0.96
N VAL A 22 10.55 -1.88 -0.03
CA VAL A 22 11.72 -1.02 -0.14
C VAL A 22 11.32 0.42 -0.48
N ALA A 23 10.42 0.60 -1.45
CA ALA A 23 9.92 1.91 -1.86
C ALA A 23 9.18 2.63 -0.72
N LEU A 24 8.43 1.90 0.11
CA LEU A 24 7.78 2.46 1.31
C LEU A 24 8.79 2.93 2.36
N ILE A 25 9.93 2.24 2.49
CA ILE A 25 11.02 2.64 3.38
C ILE A 25 11.72 3.89 2.82
N GLU A 26 12.07 3.89 1.54
CA GLU A 26 12.73 5.03 0.88
C GLU A 26 11.84 6.28 0.85
N ALA A 27 10.53 6.11 0.64
CA ALA A 27 9.55 7.19 0.72
C ALA A 27 9.37 7.73 2.17
N GLY A 28 10.00 7.10 3.17
CA GLY A 28 9.88 7.46 4.58
C GLY A 28 8.49 7.21 5.17
N ILE A 29 7.64 6.44 4.47
CA ILE A 29 6.31 6.03 4.93
C ILE A 29 6.46 4.97 6.01
N LEU A 30 7.42 4.06 5.82
CA LEU A 30 7.81 3.06 6.79
C LEU A 30 9.24 3.29 7.26
N LYS A 31 9.46 3.29 8.57
CA LYS A 31 10.82 3.30 9.13
C LYS A 31 11.41 1.91 9.29
N ASN A 32 10.57 0.89 9.42
CA ASN A 32 10.98 -0.51 9.54
C ASN A 32 9.84 -1.41 9.06
N VAL A 33 10.13 -2.27 8.08
CA VAL A 33 9.31 -3.43 7.77
C VAL A 33 9.72 -4.49 8.78
N ARG A 34 9.02 -4.55 9.92
CA ARG A 34 9.34 -5.46 11.03
C ARG A 34 9.08 -6.92 10.63
N ASP A 35 7.88 -7.44 10.87
CA ASP A 35 7.47 -8.80 10.47
C ASP A 35 6.87 -8.86 9.07
N GLY A 36 6.59 -7.72 8.44
CA GLY A 36 5.87 -7.65 7.17
C GLY A 36 4.96 -6.44 7.10
N ILE A 37 4.36 -6.22 5.94
CA ILE A 37 3.52 -5.03 5.68
C ILE A 37 2.06 -5.42 5.72
N ARG A 38 1.26 -4.58 6.38
CA ARG A 38 -0.19 -4.70 6.43
C ARG A 38 -0.86 -3.44 5.88
N ILE A 39 -1.61 -3.56 4.79
CA ILE A 39 -2.33 -2.43 4.21
C ILE A 39 -3.70 -2.27 4.84
N LEU A 40 -3.95 -1.07 5.36
CA LEU A 40 -5.21 -0.65 5.96
C LEU A 40 -5.97 0.27 5.00
N GLY A 41 -7.26 0.00 4.82
CA GLY A 41 -8.15 0.79 3.96
C GLY A 41 -8.55 2.16 4.53
N ASN A 42 -7.75 2.73 5.44
CA ASN A 42 -8.03 4.01 6.07
C ASN A 42 -7.57 5.18 5.17
N GLY A 43 -8.48 6.12 4.92
CA GLY A 43 -8.27 7.22 3.97
C GLY A 43 -8.70 6.89 2.53
N THR A 44 -8.63 7.88 1.63
CA THR A 44 -9.10 7.75 0.25
C THR A 44 -7.91 7.50 -0.66
N LEU A 45 -7.95 6.44 -1.46
CA LEU A 45 -6.99 6.24 -2.54
C LEU A 45 -7.56 6.96 -3.77
N GLU A 46 -6.88 7.99 -4.23
CA GLU A 46 -7.25 8.63 -5.50
C GLU A 46 -6.95 7.64 -6.62
N THR A 47 -7.77 7.65 -7.69
CA THR A 47 -7.78 6.66 -8.77
C THR A 47 -6.42 6.58 -9.45
N LYS A 48 -5.53 5.79 -8.87
CA LYS A 48 -4.16 5.59 -9.30
C LYS A 48 -3.91 4.09 -9.40
N ASN A 49 -3.43 3.65 -10.55
CA ASN A 49 -3.08 2.27 -10.83
C ASN A 49 -1.77 1.88 -10.11
N LEU A 50 -1.83 1.73 -8.79
CA LEU A 50 -0.67 1.40 -7.95
C LEU A 50 -0.51 -0.12 -7.81
N THR A 51 0.71 -0.61 -7.92
CA THR A 51 1.04 -2.02 -7.63
C THR A 51 1.54 -2.14 -6.20
N VAL A 52 0.70 -2.62 -5.28
CA VAL A 52 1.02 -2.68 -3.84
C VAL A 52 1.41 -4.09 -3.46
N ILE A 53 2.63 -4.24 -2.93
CA ILE A 53 3.20 -5.53 -2.50
C ILE A 53 3.29 -5.52 -0.96
N ALA A 54 2.56 -6.42 -0.30
CA ALA A 54 2.51 -6.49 1.16
C ALA A 54 2.25 -7.90 1.69
N ASN A 55 2.50 -8.16 2.97
CA ASN A 55 2.26 -9.47 3.59
C ASN A 55 0.79 -9.69 3.95
N GLY A 56 0.01 -8.60 4.09
CA GLY A 56 -1.40 -8.69 4.40
C GLY A 56 -2.16 -7.45 3.97
N PHE A 57 -3.39 -7.65 3.54
CA PHE A 57 -4.30 -6.57 3.20
C PHE A 57 -5.57 -6.70 4.04
N THR A 58 -6.25 -5.59 4.24
CA THR A 58 -7.59 -5.58 4.81
C THR A 58 -8.62 -5.53 3.69
N LYS A 59 -9.81 -6.10 3.91
CA LYS A 59 -10.90 -6.09 2.92
C LYS A 59 -11.13 -4.69 2.32
N SER A 60 -11.23 -3.67 3.17
CA SER A 60 -11.42 -2.29 2.71
C SER A 60 -10.22 -1.72 1.92
N ALA A 61 -9.01 -2.20 2.15
CA ALA A 61 -7.84 -1.81 1.35
C ALA A 61 -7.88 -2.46 -0.04
N GLU A 62 -8.12 -3.76 -0.11
CA GLU A 62 -8.21 -4.49 -1.38
C GLU A 62 -9.31 -3.92 -2.27
N GLU A 63 -10.48 -3.62 -1.69
CA GLU A 63 -11.60 -3.00 -2.40
C GLU A 63 -11.21 -1.63 -2.96
N LYS A 64 -10.52 -0.79 -2.16
CA LYS A 64 -10.10 0.55 -2.61
C LYS A 64 -9.01 0.50 -3.67
N ILE A 65 -8.04 -0.39 -3.54
CA ILE A 65 -6.95 -0.55 -4.52
C ILE A 65 -7.53 -1.07 -5.83
N THR A 66 -8.43 -2.06 -5.77
CA THR A 66 -9.11 -2.59 -6.96
C THR A 66 -10.01 -1.53 -7.60
N ALA A 67 -10.75 -0.77 -6.80
CA ALA A 67 -11.60 0.33 -7.29
C ALA A 67 -10.79 1.46 -7.94
N ALA A 68 -9.55 1.67 -7.50
CA ALA A 68 -8.62 2.60 -8.12
C ALA A 68 -7.91 2.04 -9.37
N GLY A 69 -8.17 0.78 -9.74
CA GLY A 69 -7.49 0.11 -10.85
C GLY A 69 -6.05 -0.32 -10.53
N GLY A 70 -5.68 -0.37 -9.25
CA GLY A 70 -4.40 -0.86 -8.78
C GLY A 70 -4.34 -2.38 -8.67
N LYS A 71 -3.15 -2.90 -8.42
CA LYS A 71 -2.85 -4.32 -8.28
C LYS A 71 -2.36 -4.62 -6.87
N VAL A 72 -2.90 -5.64 -6.22
CA VAL A 72 -2.43 -6.13 -4.92
C VAL A 72 -1.65 -7.43 -5.10
N GLU A 73 -0.45 -7.50 -4.51
CA GLU A 73 0.39 -8.70 -4.51
C GLU A 73 0.74 -9.06 -3.07
N VAL A 74 0.44 -10.30 -2.69
CA VAL A 74 0.70 -10.83 -1.35
C VAL A 74 1.98 -11.65 -1.38
N ILE A 75 2.93 -11.33 -0.50
CA ILE A 75 4.18 -12.10 -0.29
C ILE A 75 4.18 -12.78 1.08
#